data_AF-A0A936QU81-F1
#
_entry.id   AF-A0A936QU81-F1
#
_cell.length_a   1.000
_cell.length_b   1.000
_cell.length_c   1.000
_cell.angle_alpha   90.00
_cell.angle_beta   90.00
_cell.angle_gamma   90.00
#
_symmetry.space_group_name_H-M   'P 1'
#
loop_
_entity.id
_entity.type
_entity.pdbx_description
1 polymer ?
#
loop_
_entity_poly.entity_id
_entity_poly.type
_entity_poly.pdbx_seq_one_letter_code
_entity_poly.pdbx_strand_id
1 'polypeptide(L)'
;MMAVQIKGAADLQRFLDQLPANVEKNIVRGALRAGAKVTADAVKAAAPEKTGELKKSVRVSAGVRAGRVTARVIIGNKKAWYLHILEGGAKPHTIKPRVKGGKKSLSFGEKIYAIVHHPGIKARPFFVQAVDSSAQQASSKVIAYIRNRLKTKHGMDVGDGG
;
A
#
# COMPACT_ATOMS: atom_id res chain seq x y z
N MET A 1 15.44 -2.64 -4.94
CA MET A 1 14.38 -3.04 -5.90
C MET A 1 14.30 -4.56 -5.82
N MET A 2 13.24 -5.12 -5.24
CA MET A 2 13.10 -6.58 -5.14
C MET A 2 12.67 -7.15 -6.49
N ALA A 3 13.39 -8.15 -7.00
CA ALA A 3 13.02 -8.89 -8.19
C ALA A 3 12.21 -10.13 -7.76
N VAL A 4 10.94 -10.20 -8.14
CA VAL A 4 10.10 -11.38 -7.92
C VAL A 4 10.17 -12.25 -9.17
N GLN A 5 10.80 -13.43 -9.07
CA GLN A 5 10.83 -14.41 -10.16
C GLN A 5 9.55 -15.24 -10.14
N ILE A 6 8.84 -15.27 -11.27
CA ILE A 6 7.57 -15.99 -11.41
C ILE A 6 7.76 -17.10 -12.43
N LYS A 7 7.70 -18.35 -11.97
CA LYS A 7 7.68 -19.53 -12.87
C LYS A 7 6.40 -19.55 -13.71
N GLY A 8 6.53 -19.86 -15.00
CA GLY A 8 5.40 -19.92 -15.94
C GLY A 8 4.82 -18.55 -16.36
N ALA A 9 5.49 -17.43 -16.06
CA ALA A 9 5.00 -16.10 -16.43
C ALA A 9 4.92 -15.88 -17.96
N ALA A 10 5.87 -16.46 -18.72
CA ALA A 10 5.91 -16.34 -20.17
C ALA A 10 4.73 -17.05 -20.83
N ASP A 11 4.42 -18.26 -20.39
CA ASP A 11 3.28 -19.01 -20.89
C ASP A 11 1.97 -18.30 -20.53
N LEU A 12 1.86 -17.83 -19.28
CA LEU A 12 0.71 -17.04 -18.85
C LEU A 12 0.49 -15.79 -19.72
N GLN A 13 1.56 -15.07 -20.07
CA GLN A 13 1.49 -13.90 -20.94
C GLN A 13 0.97 -14.26 -22.34
N ARG A 14 1.54 -15.30 -22.96
CA ARG A 14 1.10 -15.78 -24.29
C ARG A 14 -0.38 -16.13 -24.31
N PHE A 15 -0.90 -16.73 -23.24
CA PHE A 15 -2.32 -17.06 -23.14
C PHE A 15 -3.20 -15.83 -22.93
N LEU A 16 -2.74 -14.85 -22.15
CA LEU A 16 -3.46 -13.58 -21.99
C LEU A 16 -3.56 -12.82 -23.32
N ASP A 17 -2.50 -12.86 -24.14
CA ASP A 17 -2.47 -12.22 -25.46
C ASP A 17 -3.48 -12.82 -26.46
N GLN A 18 -3.93 -14.07 -26.24
CA GLN A 18 -4.96 -14.73 -27.07
C GLN A 18 -6.39 -14.34 -26.69
N LEU A 19 -6.60 -13.68 -25.55
CA LEU A 19 -7.93 -13.29 -25.09
C LEU A 19 -8.36 -11.95 -25.71
N PRO A 20 -9.68 -11.71 -25.88
CA PRO A 20 -10.17 -10.38 -26.21
C PRO A 20 -9.72 -9.37 -25.14
N ALA A 21 -9.22 -8.20 -25.57
CA ALA A 21 -8.61 -7.21 -24.67
C ALA A 21 -9.49 -6.82 -23.46
N ASN A 22 -10.82 -6.85 -23.60
CA ASN A 22 -11.74 -6.56 -22.49
C ASN A 22 -11.79 -7.69 -21.43
N VAL A 23 -11.63 -8.94 -21.85
CA VAL A 23 -11.57 -10.11 -20.95
C VAL A 23 -10.25 -10.11 -20.21
N GLU A 24 -9.14 -9.94 -20.94
CA GLU A 24 -7.80 -9.83 -20.38
C GLU A 24 -7.71 -8.73 -19.32
N LYS A 25 -8.13 -7.49 -19.66
CA LYS A 25 -8.14 -6.34 -18.73
C LYS A 25 -8.93 -6.64 -17.45
N ASN A 26 -10.08 -7.31 -17.57
CA ASN A 26 -10.92 -7.63 -16.40
C ASN A 26 -10.27 -8.69 -15.51
N ILE A 27 -9.65 -9.71 -16.09
CA ILE A 27 -8.92 -10.75 -15.34
C ILE A 27 -7.72 -10.13 -14.64
N VAL A 28 -6.88 -9.39 -15.36
CA VAL A 28 -5.69 -8.72 -14.81
C VAL A 28 -6.08 -7.75 -13.71
N ARG A 29 -7.16 -6.97 -13.88
CA ARG A 29 -7.65 -6.04 -12.84
C ARG A 29 -8.09 -6.77 -11.58
N GLY A 30 -8.80 -7.89 -11.73
CA GLY A 30 -9.19 -8.74 -10.61
C GLY A 30 -7.98 -9.33 -9.88
N ALA A 31 -7.01 -9.83 -10.65
CA ALA A 31 -5.79 -10.44 -10.14
C ALA A 31 -4.95 -9.44 -9.35
N LEU A 32 -4.67 -8.27 -9.93
CA LEU A 32 -3.90 -7.21 -9.27
C LEU A 32 -4.61 -6.69 -8.01
N ARG A 33 -5.95 -6.60 -8.03
CA ARG A 33 -6.73 -6.24 -6.83
C ARG A 33 -6.61 -7.30 -5.74
N ALA A 34 -6.61 -8.59 -6.10
CA ALA A 34 -6.44 -9.69 -5.15
C ALA A 34 -5.05 -9.68 -4.51
N GLY A 35 -3.99 -9.48 -5.29
CA GLY A 35 -2.63 -9.31 -4.77
C GLY A 35 -2.51 -8.09 -3.85
N ALA A 36 -3.01 -6.93 -4.29
CA ALA A 36 -2.99 -5.72 -3.48
C ALA A 36 -3.78 -5.85 -2.17
N LYS A 37 -4.79 -6.72 -2.11
CA LYS A 37 -5.52 -7.00 -0.86
C LYS A 37 -4.64 -7.72 0.17
N VAL A 38 -3.79 -8.65 -0.25
CA VAL A 38 -2.82 -9.33 0.64
C VAL A 38 -1.91 -8.31 1.30
N THR A 39 -1.32 -7.41 0.50
CA THR A 39 -0.46 -6.34 1.01
C THR A 39 -1.24 -5.37 1.91
N ALA A 40 -2.48 -5.02 1.55
CA ALA A 40 -3.31 -4.15 2.38
C ALA A 40 -3.63 -4.79 3.75
N ASP A 41 -3.87 -6.10 3.80
CA ASP A 41 -4.15 -6.82 5.03
C ASP A 41 -2.87 -6.95 5.89
N ALA A 42 -1.71 -7.19 5.29
CA ALA A 42 -0.41 -7.14 5.98
C ALA A 42 -0.12 -5.75 6.58
N VAL A 43 -0.37 -4.68 5.83
CA VAL A 43 -0.22 -3.30 6.30
C VAL A 43 -1.18 -3.01 7.45
N LYS A 44 -2.43 -3.49 7.40
CA LYS A 44 -3.40 -3.32 8.50
C LYS A 44 -2.97 -4.07 9.76
N ALA A 45 -2.35 -5.24 9.62
CA ALA A 45 -1.84 -6.02 10.75
C ALA A 45 -0.64 -5.34 11.42
N ALA A 46 0.23 -4.70 10.64
CA ALA A 46 1.40 -3.98 11.14
C ALA A 46 1.11 -2.54 11.65
N ALA A 47 -0.07 -1.99 11.31
CA ALA A 47 -0.40 -0.60 11.61
C ALA A 47 -0.54 -0.33 13.12
N PRO A 48 0.02 0.78 13.66
CA PRO A 48 -0.14 1.15 15.07
C PRO A 48 -1.60 1.40 15.47
N GLU A 49 -1.99 0.88 16.64
CA GLU A 49 -3.40 0.86 17.06
C GLU A 49 -3.84 2.01 17.98
N LYS A 50 -2.93 2.86 18.50
CA LYS A 50 -3.27 3.91 19.49
C LYS A 50 -4.57 4.68 19.22
N THR A 51 -4.81 5.08 17.97
CA THR A 51 -6.08 5.69 17.52
C THR A 51 -6.82 4.81 16.51
N GLY A 52 -6.16 3.79 15.94
CA GLY A 52 -6.67 2.94 14.87
C GLY A 52 -6.92 3.64 13.52
N GLU A 53 -6.71 4.96 13.42
CA GLU A 53 -7.02 5.74 12.21
C GLU A 53 -6.18 5.33 10.99
N LEU A 54 -4.92 4.94 11.21
CA LEU A 54 -4.06 4.40 10.14
C LEU A 54 -4.63 3.10 9.57
N LYS A 55 -5.00 2.14 10.43
CA LYS A 55 -5.59 0.85 10.05
C LYS A 55 -6.88 1.06 9.24
N LYS A 56 -7.73 1.99 9.69
CA LYS A 56 -8.98 2.37 9.00
C LYS A 56 -8.75 3.08 7.66
N SER A 57 -7.60 3.75 7.49
CA SER A 57 -7.27 4.47 6.25
C SER A 57 -6.79 3.56 5.11
N VAL A 58 -6.41 2.31 5.41
CA VAL A 58 -5.86 1.39 4.42
C VAL A 58 -6.94 0.94 3.43
N ARG A 59 -6.74 1.24 2.14
CA ARG A 59 -7.67 0.90 1.07
C ARG A 59 -6.95 0.45 -0.20
N VAL A 60 -7.65 -0.35 -1.00
CA VAL A 60 -7.15 -0.84 -2.30
C VAL A 60 -7.91 -0.21 -3.44
N SER A 61 -7.18 0.41 -4.36
CA SER A 61 -7.71 0.92 -5.62
C SER A 61 -7.15 0.12 -6.78
N ALA A 62 -8.00 -0.27 -7.73
CA ALA A 62 -7.59 -0.93 -8.96
C ALA A 62 -8.29 -0.25 -10.14
N GLY A 63 -7.55 0.04 -11.20
CA GLY A 63 -8.06 0.79 -12.34
C GLY A 63 -7.07 0.82 -13.50
N VAL A 64 -7.49 1.43 -14.60
CA VAL A 64 -6.63 1.60 -15.78
C VAL A 64 -5.99 2.99 -15.72
N ARG A 65 -4.68 3.06 -15.94
CA ARG A 65 -3.94 4.32 -16.05
C ARG A 65 -2.98 4.23 -17.22
N ALA A 66 -3.04 5.18 -18.15
CA ALA A 66 -2.23 5.20 -19.37
C ALA A 66 -2.28 3.87 -20.13
N GLY A 67 -3.49 3.32 -20.33
CA GLY A 67 -3.70 2.04 -21.03
C GLY A 67 -3.32 0.78 -20.24
N ARG A 68 -2.67 0.90 -19.07
CA ARG A 68 -2.23 -0.24 -18.26
C ARG A 68 -3.13 -0.46 -17.06
N VAL A 69 -3.42 -1.72 -16.75
CA VAL A 69 -4.14 -2.06 -15.52
C VAL A 69 -3.17 -1.92 -14.33
N THR A 70 -3.60 -1.18 -13.32
CA THR A 70 -2.79 -0.90 -12.11
C THR A 70 -3.62 -1.15 -10.85
N ALA A 71 -2.97 -1.64 -9.80
CA ALA A 71 -3.52 -1.66 -8.45
C ALA A 71 -2.60 -0.90 -7.50
N ARG A 72 -3.19 -0.23 -6.51
CA ARG A 72 -2.50 0.55 -5.49
C ARG A 72 -3.07 0.22 -4.12
N VAL A 73 -2.18 0.04 -3.15
CA VAL A 73 -2.51 0.12 -1.73
C VAL A 73 -2.30 1.57 -1.31
N ILE A 74 -3.34 2.17 -0.75
CA ILE A 74 -3.34 3.55 -0.29
C ILE A 74 -3.49 3.53 1.22
N ILE A 75 -2.63 4.26 1.91
CA ILE A 75 -2.67 4.47 3.35
C ILE A 75 -2.58 5.98 3.62
N GLY A 76 -3.22 6.43 4.69
CA GLY A 76 -3.30 7.85 5.03
C GLY A 76 -4.59 8.51 4.52
N ASN A 77 -5.09 9.44 5.33
CA ASN A 77 -6.21 10.33 5.02
C ASN A 77 -6.06 11.59 5.88
N LYS A 78 -7.07 12.47 5.91
CA LYS A 78 -7.05 13.70 6.73
C LYS A 78 -6.84 13.42 8.23
N LYS A 79 -7.29 12.28 8.75
CA LYS A 79 -7.13 11.88 10.17
C LYS A 79 -5.79 11.20 10.43
N ALA A 80 -5.30 10.43 9.47
CA ALA A 80 -4.04 9.69 9.52
C ALA A 80 -2.90 10.44 8.79
N TRP A 81 -2.84 11.76 8.95
CA TRP A 81 -1.85 12.65 8.30
C TRP A 81 -0.41 12.36 8.75
N TYR A 82 -0.25 11.77 9.94
CA TYR A 82 1.03 11.50 10.59
C TYR A 82 1.77 10.26 10.06
N LEU A 83 1.26 9.58 9.03
CA LEU A 83 1.93 8.44 8.39
C LEU A 83 3.39 8.76 8.01
N HIS A 84 3.61 9.88 7.33
CA HIS A 84 4.94 10.27 6.85
C HIS A 84 5.94 10.48 8.00
N ILE A 85 5.48 10.87 9.18
CA ILE A 85 6.30 11.02 10.38
C ILE A 85 6.69 9.66 10.94
N LEU A 86 5.77 8.68 10.90
CA LEU A 86 6.09 7.32 11.34
C LEU A 86 7.08 6.63 10.40
N GLU A 87 6.91 6.80 9.09
CA GLU A 87 7.79 6.18 8.09
C GLU A 87 9.15 6.89 8.00
N GLY A 88 9.17 8.22 7.99
CA GLY A 88 10.40 9.00 7.78
C GLY A 88 11.05 9.55 9.05
N GLY A 89 10.36 9.51 10.18
CA GLY A 89 10.78 10.21 11.40
C GLY A 89 10.63 11.73 11.30
N ALA A 90 10.96 12.40 12.39
CA ALA A 90 11.08 13.85 12.47
C ALA A 90 12.39 14.22 13.17
N LYS A 91 13.19 15.11 12.56
CA LYS A 91 14.42 15.61 13.17
C LYS A 91 14.10 16.50 14.38
N PRO A 92 15.05 16.64 15.34
CA PRO A 92 14.94 17.65 16.38
C PRO A 92 14.67 19.02 15.78
N HIS A 93 13.66 19.73 16.29
CA HIS A 93 13.29 21.04 15.76
C HIS A 93 12.67 21.92 16.85
N THR A 94 12.72 23.22 16.60
CA THR A 94 12.17 24.22 17.50
C THR A 94 10.79 24.63 17.01
N ILE A 95 9.77 24.41 17.84
CA ILE A 95 8.39 24.80 17.56
C ILE A 95 8.22 26.23 18.07
N LYS A 96 7.84 27.14 17.17
CA LYS A 96 7.59 28.54 17.47
C LYS A 96 6.15 28.92 17.11
N PRO A 97 5.50 29.80 17.87
CA PRO A 97 4.17 30.29 17.55
C PRO A 97 4.19 31.05 16.22
N ARG A 98 3.12 30.91 15.42
CA ARG A 98 3.02 31.58 14.13
C ARG A 98 2.69 33.06 14.36
N VAL A 99 3.72 33.90 14.23
CA VAL A 99 3.65 35.34 14.53
C VAL A 99 2.67 36.08 13.59
N LYS A 100 2.54 35.61 12.33
CA LYS A 100 1.58 36.14 11.36
C LYS A 100 0.16 35.60 11.66
N GLY A 101 -0.54 36.25 12.60
CA GLY A 101 -1.95 35.96 12.92
C GLY A 101 -2.35 35.93 14.41
N GLY A 102 -1.49 36.35 15.36
CA GLY A 102 -1.99 36.84 16.66
C GLY A 102 -1.79 35.96 17.91
N LYS A 103 -1.03 34.87 17.89
CA LYS A 103 -0.67 34.14 19.12
C LYS A 103 0.83 34.27 19.41
N LYS A 104 1.18 34.83 20.57
CA LYS A 104 2.57 35.03 21.03
C LYS A 104 3.14 33.84 21.79
N SER A 105 2.36 32.79 21.96
CA SER A 105 2.71 31.62 22.76
C SER A 105 2.00 30.35 22.28
N LEU A 106 2.61 29.21 22.59
CA LEU A 106 2.09 27.87 22.41
C LEU A 106 1.44 27.43 23.72
N SER A 107 0.25 26.83 23.66
CA SER A 107 -0.39 26.22 24.84
C SER A 107 -0.36 24.70 24.68
N PHE A 108 0.18 24.00 25.67
CA PHE A 108 0.22 22.55 25.73
C PHE A 108 0.09 22.08 27.18
N GLY A 109 -0.99 21.35 27.49
CA GLY A 109 -1.25 20.80 28.83
C GLY A 109 -1.21 21.87 29.93
N GLU A 110 -2.17 22.81 29.88
CA GLU A 110 -2.34 23.96 30.81
C GLU A 110 -1.16 24.95 30.90
N LYS A 111 -0.03 24.66 30.26
CA LYS A 111 1.19 25.49 30.28
C LYS A 111 1.36 26.27 28.98
N ILE A 112 1.90 27.47 29.13
CA ILE A 112 2.15 28.41 28.04
C ILE A 112 3.66 28.51 27.79
N TYR A 113 4.09 28.28 26.55
CA TYR A 113 5.49 28.30 26.14
C TYR A 113 5.71 29.32 25.02
N ALA A 114 6.77 30.13 25.13
CA ALA A 114 7.18 30.99 24.03
C ALA A 114 7.78 30.15 22.87
N ILE A 115 8.53 29.10 23.21
CA ILE A 115 9.25 28.22 22.30
C ILE A 115 9.28 26.82 22.93
N VAL A 116 9.14 25.77 22.11
CA VAL A 116 9.33 24.38 22.54
C VAL A 116 10.41 23.71 21.70
N HIS A 117 11.42 23.14 22.36
CA HIS A 117 12.43 22.30 21.70
C HIS A 117 11.92 20.86 21.66
N HIS A 118 11.51 20.39 20.48
CA HIS A 118 11.05 19.03 20.29
C HIS A 118 12.24 18.14 19.90
N PRO A 119 12.54 17.04 20.63
CA PRO A 119 13.69 16.17 20.37
C PRO A 119 13.59 15.38 19.06
N GLY A 120 12.44 15.45 18.39
CA GLY A 120 12.14 14.70 17.18
C GLY A 120 11.47 13.36 17.49
N ILE A 121 11.25 12.57 16.45
CA ILE A 121 10.67 11.23 16.52
C ILE A 121 11.51 10.31 15.63
N LYS A 122 11.99 9.20 16.20
CA LYS A 122 12.67 8.15 15.40
C LYS A 122 11.67 7.48 14.46
N ALA A 123 12.09 7.21 13.24
CA ALA A 123 11.29 6.48 12.26
C ALA A 123 10.95 5.08 12.80
N ARG A 124 9.71 4.65 12.56
CA ARG A 124 9.17 3.31 12.83
C ARG A 124 8.47 2.84 11.55
N PRO A 125 9.25 2.50 10.50
CA PRO A 125 8.70 2.22 9.19
C PRO A 125 8.00 0.86 9.19
N PHE A 126 6.68 0.86 9.35
CA PHE A 126 5.88 -0.37 9.37
C PHE A 126 5.28 -0.65 7.99
N PHE A 127 4.98 0.39 7.22
CA PHE A 127 4.38 0.27 5.91
C PHE A 127 5.35 -0.35 4.91
N VAL A 128 6.57 0.17 4.82
CA VAL A 128 7.59 -0.38 3.91
C VAL A 128 7.89 -1.84 4.25
N GLN A 129 8.08 -2.14 5.53
CA GLN A 129 8.31 -3.52 6.00
C GLN A 129 7.14 -4.46 5.65
N ALA A 130 5.90 -4.01 5.83
CA ALA A 130 4.72 -4.82 5.51
C ALA A 130 4.56 -5.05 3.99
N VAL A 131 4.92 -4.06 3.18
CA VAL A 131 4.93 -4.20 1.72
C VAL A 131 5.99 -5.22 1.28
N ASP A 132 7.21 -5.09 1.78
CA ASP A 132 8.32 -5.97 1.41
C ASP A 132 8.07 -7.42 1.83
N SER A 133 7.63 -7.62 3.08
CA SER A 133 7.33 -8.96 3.61
C SER A 133 6.13 -9.65 2.93
N SER A 134 5.16 -8.89 2.41
CA SER A 134 3.99 -9.45 1.72
C SER A 134 4.19 -9.64 0.21
N ALA A 135 5.31 -9.18 -0.37
CA ALA A 135 5.52 -9.14 -1.81
C ALA A 135 5.36 -10.52 -2.49
N GLN A 136 5.98 -11.55 -1.92
CA GLN A 136 5.92 -12.92 -2.47
C GLN A 136 4.52 -13.55 -2.35
N GLN A 137 3.82 -13.26 -1.25
CA GLN A 137 2.46 -13.76 -1.05
C GLN A 137 1.48 -13.04 -2.00
N ALA A 138 1.67 -11.74 -2.22
CA ALA A 138 0.88 -10.94 -3.13
C ALA A 138 1.05 -11.43 -4.58
N SER A 139 2.28 -11.67 -5.04
CA SER A 139 2.54 -12.20 -6.39
C SER A 139 1.92 -13.59 -6.58
N SER A 140 2.08 -14.49 -5.61
CA SER A 140 1.46 -15.81 -5.61
C SER A 140 -0.07 -15.72 -5.72
N LYS A 141 -0.69 -14.76 -5.02
CA LYS A 141 -2.14 -14.56 -5.06
C LYS A 141 -2.62 -14.04 -6.43
N VAL A 142 -1.84 -13.18 -7.08
CA VAL A 142 -2.13 -12.71 -8.46
C VAL A 142 -2.17 -13.90 -9.41
N ILE A 143 -1.12 -14.73 -9.38
CA ILE A 143 -1.01 -15.90 -10.27
C ILE A 143 -2.15 -16.88 -10.04
N ALA A 144 -2.41 -17.24 -8.76
CA ALA A 144 -3.49 -18.13 -8.39
C ALA A 144 -4.87 -17.59 -8.84
N TYR A 145 -5.07 -16.28 -8.78
CA TYR A 145 -6.30 -15.65 -9.26
C TYR A 145 -6.46 -15.81 -10.78
N ILE A 146 -5.40 -15.55 -11.55
CA ILE A 146 -5.45 -15.67 -13.01
C ILE A 146 -5.74 -17.12 -13.39
N ARG A 147 -5.01 -18.09 -12.83
CA ARG A 147 -5.25 -19.52 -13.04
C ARG A 147 -6.68 -19.95 -12.75
N ASN A 148 -7.20 -19.58 -11.59
CA ASN A 148 -8.56 -19.95 -11.21
C ASN A 148 -9.60 -19.35 -12.18
N ARG A 149 -9.39 -18.11 -12.64
CA ARG A 149 -10.28 -17.48 -13.63
C ARG A 149 -10.21 -18.12 -15.00
N LEU A 150 -9.03 -18.57 -15.43
CA LEU A 150 -8.86 -19.30 -16.68
C LEU A 150 -9.53 -20.68 -16.59
N LYS A 151 -9.33 -21.42 -15.48
CA LYS A 151 -9.96 -22.72 -15.26
C LYS A 151 -11.49 -22.65 -15.22
N THR A 152 -12.04 -21.73 -14.44
CA THR A 152 -13.50 -21.65 -14.21
C THR A 152 -14.29 -21.07 -15.38
N LYS A 153 -13.71 -20.14 -16.16
CA LYS A 153 -14.44 -19.49 -17.27
C LYS A 153 -14.05 -19.98 -18.66
N HIS A 154 -12.88 -20.60 -18.80
CA HIS A 154 -12.36 -21.04 -20.08
C HIS A 154 -12.06 -22.54 -20.12
N GLY A 155 -12.24 -23.26 -19.01
CA GLY A 155 -12.12 -24.73 -18.96
C GLY A 155 -10.67 -25.24 -19.03
N MET A 156 -9.68 -24.37 -18.76
CA MET A 156 -8.27 -24.69 -19.02
C MET A 156 -7.44 -24.74 -17.73
N ASP A 157 -6.64 -25.80 -17.57
CA ASP A 157 -5.68 -25.94 -16.47
C ASP A 157 -4.31 -25.42 -16.93
N VAL A 158 -3.91 -24.24 -16.43
CA VAL A 158 -2.55 -23.72 -16.66
C VAL A 158 -1.67 -24.31 -15.57
N GLY A 159 -0.97 -25.40 -15.90
CA GLY A 159 -0.04 -26.06 -14.99
C GLY A 159 1.12 -25.16 -14.54
N ASP A 160 1.68 -25.46 -13.38
CA ASP A 160 2.93 -24.87 -12.90
C ASP A 160 4.07 -25.34 -13.81
N GLY A 161 4.30 -24.67 -14.95
CA GLY A 161 5.43 -24.97 -15.82
C GLY A 161 6.75 -24.99 -15.02
N GLY A 162 7.51 -26.08 -15.18
CA GLY A 162 8.74 -26.41 -14.42
C GLY A 162 9.78 -25.31 -14.36
#